data_AF-A0A919BUV7-F1
#
_entry.id   AF-A0A919BUV7-F1
#
_cell.length_a   1.000
_cell.length_b   1.000
_cell.length_c   1.000
_cell.angle_alpha   90.00
_cell.angle_beta   90.00
_cell.angle_gamma   90.00
#
_symmetry.space_group_name_H-M   'P 1'
#
loop_
_entity.id
_entity.type
_entity.pdbx_description
1 polymer ?
#
loop_
_entity_poly.entity_id
_entity_poly.type
_entity_poly.pdbx_seq_one_letter_code
_entity_poly.pdbx_strand_id
1 'polypeptide(L)'
;MRPTRSHTVARALAALDVDRLSAYEVKGLPTSAQPAGFTLRDTAHPSGAVVSVLGAYGPDWSALLARLGAHLEQPSVGYTVEDLEGLDEHEVMVRRANADELQARRALEPPPPAKAPTPSRAEVLEAAGQESLF
;
A
#
# COMPACT_ATOMS: atom_id res chain seq x y z
N MET A 1 -6.46 -20.65 12.51
CA MET A 1 -6.83 -19.24 12.81
C MET A 1 -7.11 -18.54 11.49
N ARG A 2 -8.26 -17.88 11.31
CA ARG A 2 -8.50 -17.05 10.11
C ARG A 2 -7.80 -15.70 10.30
N PRO A 3 -7.03 -15.19 9.33
CA PRO A 3 -6.40 -13.87 9.45
C PRO A 3 -7.48 -12.79 9.56
N THR A 4 -7.29 -11.84 10.47
CA THR A 4 -8.17 -10.67 10.59
C THR A 4 -7.90 -9.67 9.46
N ARG A 5 -8.80 -8.70 9.26
CA ARG A 5 -8.64 -7.69 8.21
C ARG A 5 -7.39 -6.84 8.47
N SER A 6 -7.19 -6.42 9.72
CA SER A 6 -5.96 -5.75 10.16
C SER A 6 -4.69 -6.55 9.82
N HIS A 7 -4.71 -7.87 9.97
CA HIS A 7 -3.56 -8.71 9.62
C HIS A 7 -3.25 -8.70 8.11
N THR A 8 -4.29 -8.59 7.27
CA THR A 8 -4.12 -8.53 5.82
C THR A 8 -3.58 -7.16 5.39
N VAL A 9 -4.07 -6.08 6.02
CA VAL A 9 -3.56 -4.71 5.81
C VAL A 9 -2.11 -4.60 6.27
N ALA A 10 -1.77 -5.15 7.45
CA ALA A 10 -0.40 -5.16 7.96
C ALA A 10 0.58 -5.86 6.99
N ARG A 11 0.15 -6.98 6.39
CA ARG A 11 0.96 -7.71 5.40
C ARG A 11 1.15 -6.92 4.10
N ALA A 12 0.13 -6.16 3.67
CA ALA A 12 0.24 -5.27 2.52
C ALA A 12 1.25 -4.14 2.79
N LEU A 13 1.17 -3.52 3.97
CA LEU A 13 2.11 -2.47 4.38
C LEU A 13 3.55 -2.99 4.53
N ALA A 14 3.74 -4.23 4.99
CA ALA A 14 5.07 -4.82 5.09
C ALA A 14 5.81 -4.90 3.74
N ALA A 15 5.10 -4.89 2.61
CA ALA A 15 5.71 -4.90 1.27
C ALA A 15 6.30 -3.54 0.85
N LEU A 16 5.98 -2.43 1.54
CA LEU A 16 6.50 -1.09 1.24
C LEU A 16 7.96 -0.89 1.71
N ASP A 17 8.66 -1.96 2.14
CA ASP A 17 9.97 -1.88 2.79
C ASP A 17 9.91 -0.90 3.98
N VAL A 18 8.92 -1.16 4.84
CA VAL A 18 8.69 -0.46 6.10
C VAL A 18 9.67 -0.97 7.17
N ASP A 19 10.78 -1.58 6.76
CA ASP A 19 11.81 -2.22 7.60
C ASP A 19 12.48 -1.21 8.57
N ARG A 20 12.23 0.10 8.38
CA ARG A 20 12.64 1.19 9.29
C ARG A 20 11.54 1.74 10.20
N LEU A 21 10.29 1.31 10.08
CA LEU A 21 9.18 1.74 10.93
C LEU A 21 8.66 0.53 11.68
N SER A 22 8.80 0.52 13.00
CA SER A 22 8.33 -0.58 13.82
C SER A 22 6.80 -0.64 13.76
N ALA A 23 6.25 -1.73 13.25
CA ALA A 23 4.83 -2.04 13.40
C ALA A 23 4.57 -2.26 14.90
N TYR A 24 3.85 -1.34 15.52
CA TYR A 24 3.60 -1.36 16.94
C TYR A 24 2.22 -1.98 17.17
N GLU A 25 2.19 -3.23 17.66
CA GLU A 25 0.98 -3.83 18.21
C GLU A 25 0.80 -3.31 19.64
N VAL A 26 0.31 -2.08 19.82
CA VAL A 26 0.20 -1.51 21.17
C VAL A 26 -1.18 -1.78 21.76
N LYS A 27 -1.20 -2.58 22.83
CA LYS A 27 -2.16 -2.40 23.93
C LYS A 27 -1.88 -1.04 24.59
N GLY A 28 -2.47 0.04 24.07
CA GLY A 28 -2.40 1.39 24.63
C GLY A 28 -1.76 2.41 23.68
N LEU A 29 -2.37 3.58 23.50
CA LEU A 29 -1.89 4.58 22.55
C LEU A 29 -0.43 5.00 22.83
N PRO A 30 0.48 5.00 21.83
CA PRO A 30 1.87 5.36 22.05
C PRO A 30 2.04 6.88 22.25
N THR A 31 2.87 7.23 23.22
CA THR A 31 3.24 8.60 23.60
C THR A 31 4.24 9.20 22.60
N SER A 32 4.25 10.53 22.42
CA SER A 32 5.09 11.28 21.46
C SER A 32 6.62 11.05 21.55
N ALA A 33 7.10 10.30 22.54
CA ALA A 33 8.51 9.96 22.73
C ALA A 33 8.96 8.68 21.98
N GLN A 34 8.06 8.00 21.27
CA GLN A 34 8.37 6.77 20.54
C GLN A 34 8.87 7.01 19.11
N PRO A 35 9.71 6.11 18.56
CA PRO A 35 10.11 6.16 17.16
C PRO A 35 8.90 6.09 16.24
N ALA A 36 9.03 6.67 15.04
CA ALA A 36 7.95 6.70 14.07
C ALA A 36 7.43 5.28 13.77
N GLY A 37 6.10 5.14 13.71
CA GLY A 37 5.47 3.83 13.59
C GLY A 37 3.98 3.93 13.29
N PHE A 38 3.33 2.76 13.17
CA PHE A 38 1.90 2.68 12.90
C PHE A 38 1.22 1.59 13.73
N THR A 39 -0.09 1.78 13.98
CA THR A 39 -0.97 0.79 14.61
C THR A 39 -2.09 0.40 13.64
N LEU A 40 -2.62 -0.81 13.80
CA LEU A 40 -3.80 -1.28 13.08
C LEU A 40 -4.77 -1.90 14.07
N ARG A 41 -6.04 -1.51 14.01
CA ARG A 41 -7.12 -2.12 14.80
C ARG A 41 -8.37 -2.33 13.96
N ASP A 42 -9.08 -3.43 14.19
CA ASP A 42 -10.38 -3.65 13.57
C ASP A 42 -11.47 -2.98 14.42
N THR A 43 -12.35 -2.19 13.80
CA THR A 43 -13.50 -1.56 14.47
C THR A 43 -14.78 -1.78 13.67
N ALA A 44 -15.92 -1.70 14.35
CA ALA A 44 -17.21 -1.71 13.71
C ALA A 44 -17.52 -0.31 13.16
N HIS A 45 -17.78 -0.22 11.86
CA HIS A 45 -18.29 0.98 11.23
C HIS A 45 -19.79 1.12 11.48
N PRO A 46 -20.35 2.35 11.61
CA PRO A 46 -21.79 2.57 11.76
C PRO A 46 -22.67 1.94 10.68
N SER A 47 -22.12 1.62 9.50
CA SER A 47 -22.83 0.85 8.46
C SER A 47 -23.00 -0.65 8.79
N GLY A 48 -22.45 -1.14 9.91
CA GLY A 48 -22.41 -2.55 10.29
C GLY A 48 -21.24 -3.35 9.69
N ALA A 49 -20.39 -2.71 8.89
CA ALA A 49 -19.19 -3.34 8.34
C ALA A 49 -18.02 -3.33 9.35
N VAL A 50 -17.21 -4.38 9.36
CA VAL A 50 -15.92 -4.36 10.09
C VAL A 50 -14.86 -3.73 9.19
N VAL A 51 -14.27 -2.63 9.66
CA VAL A 51 -13.25 -1.84 8.97
C VAL A 51 -11.95 -1.86 9.78
N SER A 52 -10.82 -1.64 9.13
CA SER A 52 -9.53 -1.53 9.83
C SER A 52 -9.19 -0.05 9.97
N VAL A 53 -8.74 0.38 11.14
CA VAL A 53 -8.26 1.74 11.40
C VAL A 53 -6.74 1.69 11.46
N LEU A 54 -6.09 2.53 10.65
CA LEU A 54 -4.65 2.73 10.61
C LEU A 54 -4.32 4.00 11.38
N GLY A 55 -3.51 3.89 12.43
CA GLY A 55 -2.96 5.04 13.15
C GLY A 55 -1.48 5.21 12.81
N ALA A 56 -1.02 6.45 12.66
CA ALA A 56 0.40 6.79 12.54
C ALA A 56 0.88 7.56 13.77
N TYR A 57 2.13 7.36 14.17
CA TYR A 57 2.71 8.01 15.36
C TYR A 57 4.16 8.43 15.13
N GLY A 58 4.63 9.35 15.96
CA GLY A 58 5.96 9.96 15.89
C GLY A 58 5.90 11.47 15.59
N PRO A 59 7.04 12.14 15.47
CA PRO A 59 7.11 13.58 15.22
C PRO A 59 6.52 14.00 13.86
N ASP A 60 6.63 13.13 12.86
CA ASP A 60 6.13 13.35 11.49
C ASP A 60 5.01 12.36 11.13
N TRP A 61 4.09 12.12 12.08
CA TRP A 61 2.99 11.16 11.91
C TRP A 61 2.13 11.47 10.68
N SER A 62 1.93 12.74 10.33
CA SER A 62 1.08 13.15 9.19
C SER A 62 1.72 12.77 7.85
N ALA A 63 3.03 12.99 7.71
CA ALA A 63 3.78 12.58 6.53
C ALA A 63 3.84 11.04 6.41
N LEU A 64 3.97 10.35 7.54
CA LEU A 64 3.92 8.89 7.58
C LEU A 64 2.55 8.36 7.15
N LEU A 65 1.47 8.94 7.68
CA LEU A 65 0.09 8.58 7.35
C LEU A 65 -0.19 8.76 5.86
N ALA A 66 0.24 9.88 5.28
CA ALA A 66 0.11 10.14 3.85
C ALA A 66 0.88 9.11 3.01
N ARG A 67 2.10 8.73 3.43
CA ARG A 67 2.89 7.71 2.73
C ARG A 67 2.26 6.32 2.80
N LEU A 68 1.76 5.93 3.97
CA LEU A 68 1.07 4.65 4.17
C LEU A 68 -0.23 4.61 3.36
N GLY A 69 -1.01 5.69 3.39
CA GLY A 69 -2.23 5.84 2.60
C GLY A 69 -1.97 5.71 1.10
N ALA A 70 -1.02 6.49 0.58
CA ALA A 70 -0.64 6.44 -0.83
C ALA A 70 -0.20 5.03 -1.28
N HIS A 71 0.47 4.25 -0.41
CA HIS A 71 0.81 2.87 -0.72
C HIS A 71 -0.42 1.96 -0.76
N LEU A 72 -1.29 2.05 0.24
CA LEU A 72 -2.51 1.25 0.32
C LEU A 72 -3.45 1.51 -0.85
N GLU A 73 -3.49 2.74 -1.33
CA GLU A 73 -4.30 3.16 -2.46
C GLU A 73 -3.77 2.73 -3.83
N GLN A 74 -2.52 2.23 -3.89
CA GLN A 74 -1.99 1.70 -5.13
C GLN A 74 -2.89 0.60 -5.68
N PRO A 75 -3.15 0.57 -7.00
CA PRO A 75 -4.04 -0.41 -7.63
C PRO A 75 -3.52 -1.85 -7.52
N SER A 76 -2.21 -2.04 -7.28
CA SER A 76 -1.57 -3.31 -6.96
C SER A 76 -1.93 -3.84 -5.57
N VAL A 77 -2.25 -2.96 -4.63
CA VAL A 77 -2.53 -3.28 -3.22
C VAL A 77 -4.05 -3.31 -2.97
N GLY A 78 -4.75 -2.28 -3.44
CA GLY A 78 -6.20 -2.27 -3.58
C GLY A 78 -7.02 -1.99 -2.32
N TYR A 79 -6.55 -1.06 -1.50
CA TYR A 79 -7.31 -0.52 -0.37
C TYR A 79 -7.72 0.93 -0.63
N THR A 80 -8.75 1.39 0.06
CA THR A 80 -9.17 2.78 0.11
C THR A 80 -8.92 3.28 1.51
N VAL A 81 -8.36 4.49 1.61
CA VAL A 81 -8.10 5.19 2.87
C VAL A 81 -9.03 6.39 2.95
N GLU A 82 -9.80 6.50 4.01
CA GLU A 82 -10.84 7.50 4.19
C GLU A 82 -10.82 8.04 5.63
N ASP A 83 -11.06 9.34 5.79
CA ASP A 83 -11.37 9.93 7.08
C ASP A 83 -12.73 9.41 7.57
N LEU A 84 -12.82 9.10 8.86
CA LEU A 84 -14.06 8.68 9.50
C LEU A 84 -14.31 9.57 10.71
N GLU A 85 -15.54 10.08 10.83
CA GLU A 85 -15.93 10.87 11.99
C GLU A 85 -15.75 10.06 13.29
N GLY A 86 -15.08 10.68 14.27
CA GLY A 86 -14.76 10.06 15.55
C GLY A 86 -13.42 9.32 15.61
N LEU A 87 -12.62 9.37 14.54
CA LEU A 87 -11.20 9.02 14.59
C LEU A 87 -10.36 10.22 15.03
N ASP A 88 -9.23 9.94 15.68
CA ASP A 88 -8.24 10.96 16.00
C ASP A 88 -7.53 11.47 14.72
N GLU A 89 -6.93 12.67 14.77
CA GLU A 89 -6.26 13.29 13.62
C GLU A 89 -5.13 12.46 13.00
N HIS A 90 -4.59 11.52 13.77
CA HIS A 90 -3.51 10.63 13.38
C HIS A 90 -4.01 9.26 12.89
N GLU A 91 -5.32 9.11 12.68
CA GLU A 91 -5.98 7.86 12.36
C GLU A 91 -6.86 7.99 11.12
N VAL A 92 -6.89 6.93 10.31
CA VAL A 92 -7.70 6.83 9.10
C VAL A 92 -8.36 5.47 9.02
N MET A 93 -9.53 5.41 8.40
CA MET A 93 -10.16 4.15 8.04
C MET A 93 -9.48 3.58 6.80
N VAL A 94 -9.19 2.29 6.83
CA VAL A 94 -8.74 1.48 5.71
C VAL A 94 -9.79 0.42 5.42
N ARG A 95 -10.31 0.42 4.19
CA ARG A 95 -11.19 -0.62 3.66
C ARG A 95 -10.66 -1.16 2.35
N ARG A 96 -11.15 -2.33 1.93
CA ARG A 96 -10.80 -2.85 0.61
C ARG A 96 -11.52 -2.01 -0.45
N ALA A 97 -10.81 -1.63 -1.51
CA ALA A 97 -11.41 -0.94 -2.63
C ALA A 97 -12.36 -1.88 -3.38
N ASN A 98 -13.49 -1.35 -3.84
CA ASN A 98 -14.41 -2.07 -4.71
C ASN A 98 -13.87 -2.12 -6.15
N ALA A 99 -14.47 -2.98 -6.98
CA ALA A 99 -14.03 -3.16 -8.36
C ALA A 99 -14.06 -1.86 -9.18
N ASP A 100 -15.07 -1.01 -8.96
CA ASP A 100 -15.21 0.29 -9.60
C ASP A 100 -14.07 1.25 -9.23
N GLU A 101 -13.76 1.38 -7.93
CA GLU A 101 -12.65 2.20 -7.43
C GLU A 101 -11.30 1.75 -8.00
N LEU A 102 -11.06 0.43 -8.06
CA LEU A 102 -9.85 -0.13 -8.66
C LEU A 102 -9.75 0.15 -10.16
N GLN A 103 -10.88 0.08 -10.87
CA GLN A 103 -10.94 0.34 -12.29
C GLN A 103 -10.71 1.82 -12.61
N ALA A 104 -11.30 2.73 -11.82
CA ALA A 104 -11.06 4.17 -11.92
C ALA A 104 -9.57 4.50 -11.71
N ARG A 105 -8.92 3.87 -10.73
CA ARG A 105 -7.48 4.07 -10.46
C ARG A 105 -6.60 3.57 -11.60
N ARG A 106 -6.90 2.40 -12.17
CA ARG A 106 -6.20 1.87 -13.34
C ARG A 106 -6.37 2.74 -14.59
N ALA A 107 -7.50 3.44 -14.71
CA ALA A 107 -7.74 4.36 -15.82
C ALA A 107 -6.97 5.69 -15.67
N LEU A 108 -6.60 6.06 -14.45
CA LEU A 108 -5.77 7.23 -14.14
C LEU A 108 -4.26 6.93 -14.23
N GLU A 109 -3.85 5.66 -14.11
CA GLU A 109 -2.47 5.27 -14.40
C GLU A 109 -2.16 5.47 -15.89
N PRO A 110 -1.10 6.21 -16.24
CA PRO A 110 -0.66 6.27 -17.63
C PRO A 110 -0.37 4.85 -18.11
N PRO A 111 -0.77 4.49 -19.35
CA PRO A 111 -0.53 3.16 -19.87
C PRO A 111 0.97 2.85 -19.74
N PRO A 112 1.34 1.63 -19.30
CA PRO A 112 2.74 1.26 -19.22
C PRO A 112 3.37 1.50 -20.60
N PRO A 113 4.61 2.01 -20.65
CA PRO A 113 5.28 2.22 -21.92
C PRO A 113 5.19 0.92 -22.71
N ALA A 114 4.70 1.02 -23.95
CA ALA A 114 4.51 -0.13 -24.83
C ALA A 114 5.80 -0.96 -24.77
N LYS A 115 5.69 -2.22 -24.31
CA LYS A 115 6.84 -3.13 -24.30
C LYS A 115 7.44 -3.08 -25.70
N ALA A 116 8.71 -2.66 -25.79
CA ALA A 116 9.44 -2.75 -27.03
C ALA A 116 9.28 -4.19 -27.57
N PRO A 117 8.99 -4.37 -28.86
CA PRO A 117 8.82 -5.70 -29.42
C PRO A 117 10.04 -6.53 -29.07
N THR A 118 9.82 -7.68 -28.42
CA THR A 118 10.89 -8.64 -28.16
C THR A 118 11.51 -8.97 -29.51
N PRO A 119 12.82 -8.72 -29.74
CA PRO A 119 13.43 -9.03 -31.02
C PRO A 119 13.25 -10.52 -31.30
N SER A 120 12.84 -10.86 -32.51
CA SER A 120 12.65 -12.25 -32.89
C SER A 120 13.99 -12.98 -32.86
N ARG A 121 13.96 -14.30 -32.60
CA ARG A 121 15.17 -15.16 -32.59
C ARG A 121 16.01 -15.03 -33.89
N ALA A 122 15.39 -14.66 -35.01
CA ALA A 122 16.07 -14.37 -36.27
C ALA A 122 16.98 -13.14 -36.18
N GLU A 123 16.50 -12.04 -35.58
CA GLU A 123 17.26 -10.78 -35.43
C GLU A 123 18.46 -10.94 -34.48
N VAL A 124 18.33 -11.80 -33.46
CA VAL A 124 19.43 -12.12 -32.53
C VAL A 124 20.52 -12.96 -33.22
N LEU A 125 20.14 -13.83 -34.17
CA LEU A 125 21.10 -14.67 -34.90
C LEU A 125 21.86 -13.89 -35.99
N GLU A 126 21.20 -12.95 -36.69
CA GLU A 126 21.87 -12.08 -37.66
C GLU A 126 22.85 -11.12 -36.99
N ALA A 127 22.49 -10.53 -35.84
CA ALA A 127 23.39 -9.67 -35.07
C ALA A 127 24.64 -10.43 -34.59
N ALA A 128 24.48 -11.67 -34.11
CA ALA A 128 25.60 -12.52 -33.70
C ALA A 128 26.47 -13.00 -34.88
N GLY A 129 25.90 -13.09 -36.09
CA GLY A 129 26.62 -13.50 -37.30
C GLY A 129 27.54 -12.41 -37.87
N GLN A 130 27.27 -11.13 -37.61
CA GLN A 130 28.09 -10.02 -38.11
C GLN A 130 29.31 -9.70 -37.24
N GLU A 131 29.37 -10.17 -35.99
CA GLU A 131 30.50 -9.89 -35.08
C GLU A 131 31.69 -10.85 -35.23
N SER A 132 31.62 -11.86 -36.10
CA SER A 132 32.69 -12.86 -36.27
C SER A 132 33.59 -12.65 -37.52
N LEU A 133 33.64 -11.44 -38.07
CA LEU A 133 34.40 -11.16 -39.30
C LEU A 133 35.21 -9.86 -39.19
N PHE A 134 36.08 -9.76 -38.19
CA PHE A 134 37.23 -8.84 -38.17
C PHE A 134 38.44 -9.48 -37.50
#